data_AF-A0A0J9TN82-F1
#
_entry.id   AF-A0A0J9TN82-F1
#
_cell.length_a   1.000
_cell.length_b   1.000
_cell.length_c   1.000
_cell.angle_alpha   90.00
_cell.angle_beta   90.00
_cell.angle_gamma   90.00
#
_symmetry.space_group_name_H-M   'P 1'
#
loop_
_entity.id
_entity.type
_entity.pdbx_description
1 polymer ?
#
loop_
_entity_poly.entity_id
_entity_poly.type
_entity_poly.pdbx_seq_one_letter_code
_entity_poly.pdbx_strand_id
1 'polypeptide(L)'
;MEREQYSSLQTLLDHSLQVAEECSKAAEILGLDSLKAGKLGLLHDIGKIQEPYYMHATSEALSNLPAPKDADISMAISSHHNPLDSISSAYVSLVAVVNKIISQNHFIPLGEDFKKFTPALQTLLQSKYELKDFYSAVTDKNILIIFKDYTKKDQIISLFTQKREELVSIVQSHKQLSFEKLLFKSIYNLKLPKNLINHLAPSKRKFQIELDNISSDRKKIILSLLDKEESNSIFLKELTGFSITGEPNYKSKKSFSVHIDNPKEPSKLKPELEKLSIASCFYQSLVLENISPEKLTREYFQQRYDLAAQDHRKKVQELGKDILINFLSYPEEKATEELSYIIGKTKFIFSFSQNLLEHLLEVSILSANFAYQIGIDVVKAKRAGFFHDIGKVSNKHTDHVPHGEQLAIKFNLENYIVETIQLHHEHSHREENPYLNIVKSMDKFSAGRVGARPNQIENTKNRNEELKTILLSFEEIQDVEFMAGGHVIKLNLKMEKFEFKELENFKNRIVQKIKESSLKYQYNYQFVINLNFNDSFLFEEYLS
;
A
#
# COMPACT_ATOMS: atom_id res chain seq x y z
N MET A 1 -20.37 6.71 -8.31
CA MET A 1 -19.67 6.14 -9.48
C MET A 1 -18.91 7.21 -10.25
N GLU A 2 -19.51 8.36 -10.60
CA GLU A 2 -18.83 9.44 -11.36
C GLU A 2 -17.52 9.96 -10.76
N ARG A 3 -17.43 10.00 -9.43
CA ARG A 3 -16.24 10.51 -8.71
C ARG A 3 -15.17 9.45 -8.46
N GLU A 4 -15.46 8.19 -8.82
CA GLU A 4 -14.55 7.06 -8.62
C GLU A 4 -13.85 6.76 -9.93
N GLN A 5 -12.53 6.60 -9.91
CA GLN A 5 -11.76 6.29 -11.12
C GLN A 5 -11.80 4.78 -11.39
N TYR A 6 -12.40 4.38 -12.52
CA TYR A 6 -12.31 3.00 -12.97
C TYR A 6 -10.98 2.72 -13.59
N SER A 7 -10.41 3.66 -14.36
CA SER A 7 -9.09 3.63 -15.03
C SER A 7 -8.47 5.03 -15.10
N SER A 8 -7.25 5.16 -15.61
CA SER A 8 -6.62 6.47 -15.82
C SER A 8 -7.37 7.34 -16.84
N LEU A 9 -8.29 6.76 -17.61
CA LEU A 9 -9.01 7.41 -18.70
C LEU A 9 -10.54 7.36 -18.53
N GLN A 10 -11.06 6.74 -17.46
CA GLN A 10 -12.47 6.40 -17.35
C GLN A 10 -12.94 6.34 -15.90
N THR A 11 -14.11 6.91 -15.61
CA THR A 11 -14.73 6.79 -14.27
C THR A 11 -15.41 5.43 -14.09
N LEU A 12 -15.72 5.06 -12.84
CA LEU A 12 -16.53 3.88 -12.51
C LEU A 12 -17.91 3.95 -13.15
N LEU A 13 -18.47 5.16 -13.30
CA LEU A 13 -19.74 5.32 -14.00
C LEU A 13 -19.59 4.98 -15.47
N ASP A 14 -18.59 5.55 -16.15
CA ASP A 14 -18.37 5.34 -17.58
C ASP A 14 -18.14 3.85 -17.90
N HIS A 15 -17.35 3.14 -17.08
CA HIS A 15 -17.16 1.69 -17.25
C HIS A 15 -18.48 0.94 -17.11
N SER A 16 -19.26 1.27 -16.08
CA SER A 16 -20.50 0.55 -15.80
C SER A 16 -21.60 0.87 -16.82
N LEU A 17 -21.61 2.09 -17.38
CA LEU A 17 -22.48 2.44 -18.52
C LEU A 17 -22.12 1.63 -19.76
N GLN A 18 -20.83 1.43 -20.03
CA GLN A 18 -20.39 0.61 -21.16
C GLN A 18 -20.71 -0.87 -20.97
N VAL A 19 -20.52 -1.41 -19.75
CA VAL A 19 -20.98 -2.77 -19.42
C VAL A 19 -22.50 -2.89 -19.56
N ALA A 20 -23.27 -1.89 -19.12
CA ALA A 20 -24.72 -1.86 -19.27
C ALA A 20 -25.16 -1.86 -20.75
N GLU A 21 -24.52 -1.05 -21.59
CA GLU A 21 -24.81 -0.97 -23.02
C GLU A 21 -24.58 -2.31 -23.72
N GLU A 22 -23.41 -2.92 -23.49
CA GLU A 22 -23.06 -4.19 -24.12
C GLU A 22 -23.87 -5.37 -23.57
N CYS A 23 -24.23 -5.36 -22.28
CA CYS A 23 -25.17 -6.33 -21.72
C CYS A 23 -26.55 -6.21 -22.35
N SER A 24 -27.04 -4.98 -22.62
CA SER A 24 -28.33 -4.75 -23.24
C SER A 24 -28.36 -5.30 -24.67
N LYS A 25 -27.34 -4.98 -25.49
CA LYS A 25 -27.19 -5.49 -26.86
C LYS A 25 -27.10 -7.02 -26.89
N ALA A 26 -26.28 -7.61 -26.02
CA ALA A 26 -26.11 -9.04 -25.96
C ALA A 26 -27.39 -9.76 -25.49
N ALA A 27 -28.15 -9.16 -24.57
CA ALA A 27 -29.43 -9.70 -24.13
C ALA A 27 -30.48 -9.71 -25.24
N GLU A 28 -30.60 -8.66 -26.07
CA GLU A 28 -31.52 -8.66 -27.22
C GLU A 28 -31.23 -9.81 -28.19
N ILE A 29 -29.95 -10.05 -28.47
CA ILE A 29 -29.50 -11.14 -29.35
C ILE A 29 -29.85 -12.51 -28.76
N LEU A 30 -29.75 -12.65 -27.44
CA LEU A 30 -30.03 -13.89 -26.72
C LEU A 30 -31.53 -14.10 -26.41
N GLY A 31 -32.41 -13.18 -26.82
CA GLY A 31 -33.84 -13.23 -26.50
C GLY A 31 -34.15 -12.99 -25.02
N LEU A 32 -33.24 -12.31 -24.31
CA LEU A 32 -33.38 -11.92 -22.90
C LEU A 32 -33.89 -10.47 -22.79
N ASP A 33 -34.43 -10.09 -21.63
CA ASP A 33 -34.85 -8.71 -21.34
C ASP A 33 -33.62 -7.78 -21.32
N SER A 34 -33.49 -6.94 -22.36
CA SER A 34 -32.35 -6.04 -22.54
C SER A 34 -32.29 -4.95 -21.47
N LEU A 35 -33.44 -4.47 -21.01
CA LEU A 35 -33.52 -3.44 -19.98
C LEU A 35 -33.13 -3.99 -18.61
N LYS A 36 -33.47 -5.26 -18.33
CA LYS A 36 -33.00 -5.98 -17.14
C LYS A 36 -31.49 -6.21 -17.20
N ALA A 37 -30.95 -6.71 -18.32
CA ALA A 37 -29.52 -6.94 -18.48
C ALA A 37 -28.70 -5.65 -18.35
N GLY A 38 -29.16 -4.55 -18.95
CA GLY A 38 -28.52 -3.24 -18.82
C GLY A 38 -28.50 -2.73 -17.39
N LYS A 39 -29.60 -2.87 -16.64
CA LYS A 39 -29.64 -2.50 -15.20
C LYS A 39 -28.63 -3.28 -14.38
N LEU A 40 -28.50 -4.58 -14.62
CA LEU A 40 -27.53 -5.43 -13.94
C LEU A 40 -26.10 -5.03 -14.30
N GLY A 41 -25.82 -4.78 -15.58
CA GLY A 41 -24.53 -4.27 -16.05
C GLY A 41 -24.17 -2.89 -15.48
N LEU A 42 -25.15 -2.02 -15.23
CA LEU A 42 -24.89 -0.72 -14.61
C LEU A 42 -24.53 -0.85 -13.12
N LEU A 43 -25.16 -1.78 -12.42
CA LEU A 43 -25.04 -1.90 -10.96
C LEU A 43 -23.95 -2.89 -10.51
N HIS A 44 -23.45 -3.76 -11.39
CA HIS A 44 -22.56 -4.86 -11.03
C HIS A 44 -21.35 -4.42 -10.18
N ASP A 45 -20.75 -3.26 -10.48
CA ASP A 45 -19.50 -2.80 -9.87
C ASP A 45 -19.69 -1.70 -8.83
N ILE A 46 -20.94 -1.47 -8.39
CA ILE A 46 -21.30 -0.40 -7.47
C ILE A 46 -20.61 -0.54 -6.09
N GLY A 47 -20.24 -1.76 -5.70
CA GLY A 47 -19.52 -2.06 -4.46
C GLY A 47 -18.19 -1.31 -4.33
N LYS A 48 -17.51 -0.94 -5.44
CA LYS A 48 -16.24 -0.18 -5.42
C LYS A 48 -16.36 1.24 -4.84
N ILE A 49 -17.58 1.75 -4.73
CA ILE A 49 -17.81 3.03 -4.05
C ILE A 49 -17.43 2.93 -2.57
N GLN A 50 -17.72 1.80 -1.94
CA GLN A 50 -17.63 1.62 -0.49
C GLN A 50 -16.46 0.70 -0.11
N GLU A 51 -16.19 -0.33 -0.90
CA GLU A 51 -15.26 -1.40 -0.55
C GLU A 51 -13.96 -1.38 -1.36
N PRO A 52 -12.85 -1.91 -0.80
CA PRO A 52 -11.63 -2.19 -1.54
C PRO A 52 -11.83 -3.18 -2.71
N TYR A 53 -10.90 -3.18 -3.66
CA TYR A 53 -10.96 -4.02 -4.86
C TYR A 53 -11.05 -5.54 -4.59
N TYR A 54 -10.62 -6.07 -3.45
CA TYR A 54 -10.80 -7.50 -3.14
C TYR A 54 -12.13 -7.81 -2.42
N MET A 55 -12.87 -6.79 -1.95
CA MET A 55 -14.13 -6.96 -1.19
C MET A 55 -15.38 -6.45 -1.94
N HIS A 56 -15.20 -5.64 -2.99
CA HIS A 56 -16.32 -5.00 -3.70
C HIS A 56 -17.32 -5.95 -4.37
N ALA A 57 -16.95 -7.21 -4.58
CA ALA A 57 -17.83 -8.24 -5.11
C ALA A 57 -18.03 -9.35 -4.07
N THR A 58 -18.55 -8.97 -2.90
CA THR A 58 -18.85 -9.90 -1.80
C THR A 58 -20.22 -9.59 -1.21
N SER A 59 -20.75 -10.52 -0.41
CA SER A 59 -21.99 -10.33 0.35
C SER A 59 -21.92 -9.14 1.32
N GLU A 60 -20.71 -8.81 1.79
CA GLU A 60 -20.48 -7.68 2.69
C GLU A 60 -20.71 -6.35 1.98
N ALA A 61 -20.26 -6.22 0.73
CA ALA A 61 -20.52 -5.05 -0.11
C ALA A 61 -22.02 -4.77 -0.32
N LEU A 62 -22.88 -5.79 -0.27
CA LEU A 62 -24.34 -5.63 -0.36
C LEU A 62 -24.96 -5.02 0.90
N SER A 63 -24.41 -5.33 2.07
CA SER A 63 -24.94 -4.86 3.36
C SER A 63 -24.88 -3.33 3.52
N ASN A 64 -23.93 -2.71 2.83
CA ASN A 64 -23.70 -1.26 2.84
C ASN A 64 -24.50 -0.50 1.75
N LEU A 65 -25.25 -1.21 0.90
CA LEU A 65 -26.09 -0.65 -0.15
C LEU A 65 -27.58 -0.73 0.23
N PRO A 66 -28.44 0.14 -0.32
CA PRO A 66 -29.90 -0.01 -0.17
C PRO A 66 -30.31 -1.38 -0.69
N ALA A 67 -30.98 -2.19 0.16
CA ALA A 67 -31.31 -3.58 -0.14
C ALA A 67 -31.99 -3.71 -1.52
N PRO A 68 -31.32 -4.33 -2.52
CA PRO A 68 -31.92 -4.53 -3.83
C PRO A 68 -33.12 -5.46 -3.68
N LYS A 69 -34.29 -5.06 -4.19
CA LYS A 69 -35.48 -5.94 -4.23
C LYS A 69 -35.31 -7.11 -5.21
N ASP A 70 -34.33 -7.04 -6.11
CA ASP A 70 -34.06 -8.01 -7.15
C ASP A 70 -32.86 -8.89 -6.77
N ALA A 71 -33.07 -10.21 -6.77
CA ALA A 71 -32.05 -11.20 -6.46
C ALA A 71 -30.91 -11.20 -7.49
N ASP A 72 -31.20 -10.90 -8.76
CA ASP A 72 -30.18 -10.82 -9.81
C ASP A 72 -29.27 -9.62 -9.61
N ILE A 73 -29.79 -8.49 -9.11
CA ILE A 73 -28.95 -7.31 -8.80
C ILE A 73 -27.99 -7.65 -7.66
N SER A 74 -28.50 -8.30 -6.62
CA SER A 74 -27.67 -8.70 -5.48
C SER A 74 -26.56 -9.65 -5.94
N MET A 75 -26.92 -10.65 -6.75
CA MET A 75 -25.97 -11.62 -7.27
C MET A 75 -24.97 -11.00 -8.24
N ALA A 76 -25.39 -10.11 -9.15
CA ALA A 76 -24.48 -9.38 -10.04
C ALA A 76 -23.45 -8.56 -9.26
N ILE A 77 -23.83 -7.93 -8.15
CA ILE A 77 -22.89 -7.20 -7.31
C ILE A 77 -21.90 -8.16 -6.65
N SER A 78 -22.36 -9.28 -6.08
CA SER A 78 -21.51 -10.19 -5.31
C SER A 78 -20.71 -11.20 -6.13
N SER A 79 -21.03 -11.45 -7.41
CA SER A 79 -20.43 -12.55 -8.19
C SER A 79 -19.96 -12.19 -9.60
N HIS A 80 -19.98 -10.92 -10.02
CA HIS A 80 -19.61 -10.52 -11.39
C HIS A 80 -18.17 -10.83 -11.81
N HIS A 81 -17.27 -11.21 -10.89
CA HIS A 81 -15.92 -11.70 -11.25
C HIS A 81 -15.86 -13.21 -11.48
N ASN A 82 -16.87 -13.96 -11.03
CA ASN A 82 -16.94 -15.41 -11.17
C ASN A 82 -18.17 -15.85 -12.00
N PRO A 83 -18.01 -16.00 -13.33
CA PRO A 83 -19.10 -16.43 -14.21
C PRO A 83 -19.67 -17.81 -13.84
N LEU A 84 -18.89 -18.67 -13.17
CA LEU A 84 -19.27 -20.03 -12.80
C LEU A 84 -20.15 -20.09 -11.54
N ASP A 85 -20.05 -19.12 -10.64
CA ASP A 85 -20.95 -19.04 -9.48
C ASP A 85 -22.34 -18.47 -9.84
N SER A 86 -22.47 -17.98 -11.08
CA SER A 86 -23.65 -17.24 -11.56
C SER A 86 -24.63 -18.10 -12.38
N ILE A 87 -24.48 -19.42 -12.37
CA ILE A 87 -25.25 -20.38 -13.20
C ILE A 87 -26.76 -20.29 -12.94
N SER A 88 -27.17 -19.79 -11.76
CA SER A 88 -28.57 -19.59 -11.39
C SER A 88 -29.27 -18.44 -12.14
N SER A 89 -28.54 -17.57 -12.85
CA SER A 89 -29.13 -16.50 -13.66
C SER A 89 -28.33 -16.20 -14.93
N ALA A 90 -28.98 -16.43 -16.08
CA ALA A 90 -28.42 -16.11 -17.39
C ALA A 90 -28.01 -14.63 -17.52
N TYR A 91 -28.71 -13.72 -16.84
CA TYR A 91 -28.39 -12.29 -16.84
C TYR A 91 -27.09 -11.99 -16.07
N VAL A 92 -26.87 -12.64 -14.92
CA VAL A 92 -25.65 -12.41 -14.12
C VAL A 92 -24.44 -13.03 -14.78
N SER A 93 -24.57 -14.23 -15.37
CA SER A 93 -23.52 -14.81 -16.20
C SER A 93 -23.17 -13.91 -17.39
N LEU A 94 -24.17 -13.31 -18.05
CA LEU A 94 -23.95 -12.36 -19.13
C LEU A 94 -23.15 -11.14 -18.66
N VAL A 95 -23.54 -10.54 -17.53
CA VAL A 95 -22.84 -9.40 -16.92
C VAL A 95 -21.40 -9.75 -16.56
N ALA A 96 -21.16 -10.91 -15.95
CA ALA A 96 -19.82 -11.34 -15.58
C ALA A 96 -18.90 -11.51 -16.81
N VAL A 97 -19.44 -12.08 -17.89
CA VAL A 97 -18.70 -12.26 -19.15
C VAL A 97 -18.42 -10.91 -19.82
N VAL A 98 -19.43 -10.06 -19.97
CA VAL A 98 -19.31 -8.74 -20.61
C VAL A 98 -18.37 -7.84 -19.80
N ASN A 99 -18.50 -7.80 -18.48
CA ASN A 99 -17.59 -7.06 -17.61
C ASN A 99 -16.15 -7.54 -17.77
N LYS A 100 -15.91 -8.86 -17.81
CA LYS A 100 -14.55 -9.41 -18.00
C LYS A 100 -13.93 -8.99 -19.33
N ILE A 101 -14.71 -8.99 -20.41
CA ILE A 101 -14.28 -8.54 -21.74
C ILE A 101 -13.96 -7.04 -21.75
N ILE A 102 -14.88 -6.21 -21.25
CA ILE A 102 -14.73 -4.76 -21.25
C ILE A 102 -13.61 -4.31 -20.32
N SER A 103 -13.51 -4.92 -19.15
CA SER A 103 -12.40 -4.73 -18.22
C SER A 103 -11.07 -4.90 -18.97
N GLN A 104 -10.83 -6.07 -19.57
CA GLN A 104 -9.57 -6.37 -20.25
C GLN A 104 -9.18 -5.32 -21.31
N ASN A 105 -10.15 -4.77 -22.05
CA ASN A 105 -9.92 -3.71 -23.04
C ASN A 105 -9.47 -2.36 -22.45
N HIS A 106 -9.87 -2.02 -21.23
CA HIS A 106 -9.50 -0.75 -20.57
C HIS A 106 -8.22 -0.81 -19.76
N PHE A 107 -7.86 -2.00 -19.23
CA PHE A 107 -6.66 -2.16 -18.39
C PHE A 107 -5.40 -2.46 -19.21
N ILE A 108 -5.55 -2.91 -20.46
CA ILE A 108 -4.47 -3.10 -21.41
C ILE A 108 -4.63 -2.02 -22.47
N PRO A 109 -3.88 -0.89 -22.43
CA PRO A 109 -3.85 0.00 -23.57
C PRO A 109 -3.15 -0.76 -24.68
N LEU A 110 -3.96 -1.24 -25.60
CA LEU A 110 -3.56 -1.97 -26.78
C LEU A 110 -2.73 -1.00 -27.62
N GLY A 111 -1.40 -1.19 -27.60
CA GLY A 111 -0.45 -0.31 -28.31
C GLY A 111 -0.77 -0.21 -29.80
N GLU A 112 -0.09 0.70 -30.53
CA GLU A 112 -0.32 0.87 -31.97
C GLU A 112 -0.21 -0.45 -32.76
N ASP A 113 0.57 -1.41 -32.29
CA ASP A 113 0.70 -2.72 -32.93
C ASP A 113 -0.52 -3.64 -32.74
N PHE A 114 -1.29 -3.48 -31.66
CA PHE A 114 -2.56 -4.22 -31.52
C PHE A 114 -3.67 -3.62 -32.40
N LYS A 115 -3.59 -2.32 -32.72
CA LYS A 115 -4.36 -1.73 -33.82
C LYS A 115 -3.96 -2.30 -35.19
N LYS A 116 -2.79 -2.94 -35.35
CA LYS A 116 -2.40 -3.71 -36.55
C LYS A 116 -2.84 -5.18 -36.47
N PHE A 117 -2.91 -5.76 -35.27
CA PHE A 117 -3.46 -7.10 -35.03
C PHE A 117 -4.95 -7.21 -35.41
N THR A 118 -5.75 -6.19 -35.07
CA THR A 118 -7.19 -6.19 -35.36
C THR A 118 -7.50 -6.24 -36.88
N PRO A 119 -6.87 -5.42 -37.74
CA PRO A 119 -6.95 -5.54 -39.20
C PRO A 119 -6.36 -6.84 -39.76
N ALA A 120 -5.27 -7.36 -39.20
CA ALA A 120 -4.69 -8.64 -39.65
C ALA A 120 -5.64 -9.81 -39.36
N LEU A 121 -6.24 -9.83 -38.17
CA LEU A 121 -7.28 -10.78 -37.79
C LEU A 121 -8.54 -10.60 -38.64
N GLN A 122 -9.00 -9.37 -38.87
CA GLN A 122 -10.13 -9.09 -39.78
C GLN A 122 -9.83 -9.54 -41.21
N THR A 123 -8.62 -9.30 -41.73
CA THR A 123 -8.20 -9.73 -43.08
C THR A 123 -8.16 -11.26 -43.18
N LEU A 124 -7.69 -11.95 -42.14
CA LEU A 124 -7.72 -13.41 -42.03
C LEU A 124 -9.17 -13.94 -42.06
N LEU A 125 -10.05 -13.30 -41.29
CA LEU A 125 -11.47 -13.67 -41.15
C LEU A 125 -12.33 -13.27 -42.35
N GLN A 126 -11.89 -12.29 -43.15
CA GLN A 126 -12.56 -11.80 -44.37
C GLN A 126 -11.98 -12.42 -45.65
N SER A 127 -10.86 -13.15 -45.56
CA SER A 127 -10.27 -13.80 -46.73
C SER A 127 -11.14 -14.96 -47.24
N LYS A 128 -11.87 -14.68 -48.34
CA LYS A 128 -12.75 -15.57 -49.12
C LYS A 128 -14.04 -16.10 -48.48
N TYR A 129 -14.36 -15.77 -47.24
CA TYR A 129 -15.67 -16.07 -46.64
C TYR A 129 -16.18 -14.82 -45.92
N GLU A 130 -17.16 -14.12 -46.51
CA GLU A 130 -17.87 -13.05 -45.80
C GLU A 130 -18.69 -13.66 -44.66
N LEU A 131 -18.10 -13.78 -43.48
CA LEU A 131 -18.79 -14.21 -42.27
C LEU A 131 -18.91 -12.99 -41.33
N LYS A 132 -19.96 -12.19 -41.56
CA LYS A 132 -20.37 -11.05 -40.72
C LYS A 132 -20.97 -11.47 -39.36
N ASP A 133 -20.88 -12.77 -39.04
CA ASP A 133 -21.73 -13.48 -38.10
C ASP A 133 -21.02 -13.96 -36.83
N PHE A 134 -19.98 -13.26 -36.35
CA PHE A 134 -19.39 -13.54 -35.03
C PHE A 134 -18.70 -12.30 -34.43
N TYR A 135 -18.46 -12.33 -33.12
CA TYR A 135 -17.57 -11.43 -32.39
C TYR A 135 -16.32 -12.19 -31.97
N SER A 136 -15.19 -11.51 -31.85
CA SER A 136 -13.97 -12.10 -31.28
C SER A 136 -13.44 -11.27 -30.11
N ALA A 137 -12.94 -11.94 -29.09
CA ALA A 137 -12.25 -11.34 -27.96
C ALA A 137 -10.97 -12.13 -27.67
N VAL A 138 -9.89 -11.45 -27.33
CA VAL A 138 -8.59 -12.09 -27.12
C VAL A 138 -8.10 -11.78 -25.72
N THR A 139 -7.80 -12.84 -24.97
CA THR A 139 -7.07 -12.76 -23.70
C THR A 139 -5.61 -13.15 -23.92
N ASP A 140 -4.80 -12.96 -22.90
CA ASP A 140 -3.41 -13.44 -22.79
C ASP A 140 -3.20 -14.93 -23.16
N LYS A 141 -4.24 -15.77 -23.11
CA LYS A 141 -4.17 -17.22 -23.35
C LYS A 141 -5.25 -17.76 -24.30
N ASN A 142 -6.31 -17.00 -24.59
CA ASN A 142 -7.47 -17.52 -25.30
C ASN A 142 -7.97 -16.56 -26.38
N ILE A 143 -8.46 -17.10 -27.49
CA ILE A 143 -9.26 -16.36 -28.46
C ILE A 143 -10.69 -16.89 -28.33
N LEU A 144 -11.58 -16.04 -27.84
CA LEU A 144 -13.01 -16.30 -27.74
C LEU A 144 -13.66 -15.86 -29.04
N ILE A 145 -14.44 -16.75 -29.65
CA ILE A 145 -15.25 -16.47 -30.84
C ILE A 145 -16.70 -16.71 -30.45
N ILE A 146 -17.51 -15.66 -30.51
CA ILE A 146 -18.94 -15.67 -30.19
C ILE A 146 -19.70 -15.63 -31.50
N PHE A 147 -20.30 -16.76 -31.88
CA PHE A 147 -21.08 -16.87 -33.11
C PHE A 147 -22.41 -16.09 -32.98
N LYS A 148 -22.68 -15.17 -33.91
CA LYS A 148 -24.01 -14.56 -34.12
C LYS A 148 -24.97 -15.58 -34.74
N ASP A 149 -24.45 -16.53 -35.53
CA ASP A 149 -25.20 -17.68 -36.07
C ASP A 149 -24.44 -18.99 -35.80
N TYR A 150 -24.96 -19.77 -34.85
CA TYR A 150 -24.34 -21.02 -34.38
C TYR A 150 -24.29 -22.10 -35.48
N THR A 151 -25.14 -22.03 -36.51
CA THR A 151 -25.17 -23.04 -37.59
C THR A 151 -23.89 -23.05 -38.43
N LYS A 152 -23.10 -21.97 -38.39
CA LYS A 152 -21.83 -21.81 -39.12
C LYS A 152 -20.59 -22.13 -38.27
N LYS A 153 -20.77 -22.62 -37.04
CA LYS A 153 -19.69 -22.93 -36.09
C LYS A 153 -18.60 -23.83 -36.69
N ASP A 154 -18.97 -24.91 -37.36
CA ASP A 154 -17.99 -25.91 -37.81
C ASP A 154 -17.08 -25.38 -38.94
N GLN A 155 -17.63 -24.53 -39.82
CA GLN A 155 -16.86 -23.85 -40.86
C GLN A 155 -15.82 -22.89 -40.25
N ILE A 156 -16.21 -22.14 -39.21
CA ILE A 156 -15.33 -21.19 -38.54
C ILE A 156 -14.27 -21.91 -37.68
N ILE A 157 -14.62 -22.98 -36.98
CA ILE A 157 -13.68 -23.82 -36.23
C ILE A 157 -12.63 -24.43 -37.17
N SER A 158 -13.04 -24.92 -38.34
CA SER A 158 -12.13 -25.48 -39.34
C SER A 158 -11.11 -24.45 -39.84
N LEU A 159 -11.57 -23.23 -40.14
CA LEU A 159 -10.70 -22.14 -40.59
C LEU A 159 -9.72 -21.68 -39.49
N PHE A 160 -10.21 -21.56 -38.25
CA PHE A 160 -9.38 -21.19 -37.10
C PHE A 160 -8.31 -22.24 -36.82
N THR A 161 -8.65 -23.52 -36.96
CA THR A 161 -7.71 -24.63 -36.78
C THR A 161 -6.61 -24.60 -37.84
N GLN A 162 -6.94 -24.27 -39.09
CA GLN A 162 -5.98 -24.14 -40.19
C GLN A 162 -4.98 -22.99 -39.99
N LYS A 163 -5.36 -21.96 -39.23
CA LYS A 163 -4.56 -20.73 -39.00
C LYS A 163 -4.04 -20.59 -37.57
N ARG A 164 -4.21 -21.62 -36.75
CA ARG A 164 -3.91 -21.63 -35.31
C ARG A 164 -2.45 -21.26 -35.00
N GLU A 165 -1.49 -21.82 -35.72
CA GLU A 165 -0.06 -21.60 -35.45
C GLU A 165 0.37 -20.15 -35.73
N GLU A 166 -0.19 -19.54 -36.78
CA GLU A 166 0.04 -18.14 -37.16
C GLU A 166 -0.49 -17.19 -36.07
N LEU A 167 -1.70 -17.46 -35.54
CA LEU A 167 -2.31 -16.68 -34.47
C LEU A 167 -1.55 -16.81 -33.13
N VAL A 168 -1.11 -18.01 -32.78
CA VAL A 168 -0.34 -18.26 -31.57
C VAL A 168 1.00 -17.52 -31.60
N SER A 169 1.67 -17.48 -32.77
CA SER A 169 2.91 -16.73 -32.95
C SER A 169 2.74 -15.23 -32.71
N ILE A 170 1.64 -14.65 -33.22
CA ILE A 170 1.35 -13.22 -33.06
C ILE A 170 0.99 -12.87 -31.60
N VAL A 171 0.23 -13.72 -30.91
CA VAL A 171 -0.10 -13.49 -29.48
C VAL A 171 1.15 -13.59 -28.61
N GLN A 172 2.06 -14.53 -28.91
CA GLN A 172 3.28 -14.73 -28.15
C GLN A 172 4.29 -13.58 -28.26
N SER A 173 4.28 -12.80 -29.36
CA SER A 173 5.17 -11.66 -29.56
C SER A 173 4.78 -10.39 -28.78
N HIS A 174 3.63 -10.37 -28.09
CA HIS A 174 3.07 -9.17 -27.44
C HIS A 174 3.02 -9.25 -25.88
N LYS A 175 3.84 -10.10 -25.26
CA LYS A 175 3.75 -10.59 -23.86
C LYS A 175 3.90 -9.59 -22.69
N GLN A 176 4.07 -8.29 -22.88
CA GLN A 176 4.68 -7.44 -21.82
C GLN A 176 3.78 -6.40 -21.11
N LEU A 177 2.45 -6.42 -21.24
CA LEU A 177 1.64 -5.23 -20.86
C LEU A 177 0.46 -5.42 -19.89
N SER A 178 0.14 -6.63 -19.43
CA SER A 178 -1.12 -6.87 -18.69
C SER A 178 -1.00 -6.81 -17.15
N PHE A 179 0.09 -7.30 -16.58
CA PHE A 179 0.16 -7.53 -15.12
C PHE A 179 0.57 -6.29 -14.32
N GLU A 180 1.60 -5.56 -14.77
CA GLU A 180 2.13 -4.39 -14.06
C GLU A 180 1.10 -3.27 -13.94
N LYS A 181 0.26 -3.04 -14.96
CA LYS A 181 -0.77 -1.98 -14.97
C LYS A 181 -1.96 -2.27 -14.05
N LEU A 182 -2.35 -3.53 -13.90
CA LEU A 182 -3.37 -3.97 -12.92
C LEU A 182 -2.86 -3.81 -11.48
N LEU A 183 -1.57 -4.08 -11.27
CA LEU A 183 -0.94 -3.94 -9.97
C LEU A 183 -0.84 -2.47 -9.53
N PHE A 184 -0.31 -1.59 -10.39
CA PHE A 184 -0.24 -0.15 -10.13
C PHE A 184 -1.61 0.45 -9.76
N LYS A 185 -2.69 -0.08 -10.32
CA LYS A 185 -4.04 0.41 -10.06
C LYS A 185 -4.64 -0.03 -8.73
N SER A 186 -4.33 -1.26 -8.31
CA SER A 186 -4.61 -1.75 -6.96
C SER A 186 -3.88 -0.92 -5.90
N ILE A 187 -2.72 -0.37 -6.28
CA ILE A 187 -1.87 0.52 -5.46
C ILE A 187 -2.42 1.95 -5.39
N TYR A 188 -2.89 2.54 -6.50
CA TYR A 188 -3.37 3.93 -6.53
C TYR A 188 -4.81 4.13 -6.03
N ASN A 189 -5.68 3.12 -6.11
CA ASN A 189 -7.07 3.18 -5.63
C ASN A 189 -7.27 2.49 -4.27
N LEU A 190 -6.20 2.31 -3.50
CA LEU A 190 -6.23 1.56 -2.25
C LEU A 190 -7.03 2.35 -1.19
N LYS A 191 -8.30 1.98 -1.01
CA LYS A 191 -9.14 2.48 0.08
C LYS A 191 -8.82 1.68 1.34
N LEU A 192 -8.23 2.34 2.33
CA LEU A 192 -8.16 1.78 3.68
C LEU A 192 -9.58 1.80 4.30
N PRO A 193 -9.95 0.80 5.11
CA PRO A 193 -11.23 0.81 5.82
C PRO A 193 -11.40 2.10 6.63
N LYS A 194 -12.53 2.80 6.46
CA LYS A 194 -12.76 4.14 7.04
C LYS A 194 -12.67 4.15 8.57
N ASN A 195 -13.10 3.08 9.23
CA ASN A 195 -12.94 2.85 10.66
C ASN A 195 -11.46 2.90 11.07
N LEU A 196 -10.56 2.32 10.28
CA LEU A 196 -9.12 2.32 10.54
C LEU A 196 -8.46 3.67 10.19
N ILE A 197 -8.94 4.38 9.16
CA ILE A 197 -8.42 5.71 8.77
C ILE A 197 -8.59 6.75 9.90
N ASN A 198 -9.74 6.74 10.59
CA ASN A 198 -10.01 7.67 11.70
C ASN A 198 -8.95 7.58 12.82
N HIS A 199 -8.25 6.46 12.91
CA HIS A 199 -7.21 6.23 13.90
C HIS A 199 -5.81 6.66 13.45
N LEU A 200 -5.60 7.05 12.19
CA LEU A 200 -4.29 7.49 11.66
C LEU A 200 -3.99 8.98 11.91
N ALA A 201 -4.95 9.75 12.41
CA ALA A 201 -4.70 11.14 12.79
C ALA A 201 -3.64 11.20 13.91
N PRO A 202 -2.60 12.05 13.80
CA PRO A 202 -1.60 12.19 14.84
C PRO A 202 -2.30 12.55 16.16
N SER A 203 -1.90 11.89 17.25
CA SER A 203 -2.39 12.14 18.60
C SER A 203 -2.48 13.66 18.81
N LYS A 204 -3.68 14.17 19.15
CA LYS A 204 -3.93 15.61 19.23
C LYS A 204 -2.93 16.24 20.22
N ARG A 205 -1.87 16.86 19.70
CA ARG A 205 -0.87 17.61 20.47
C ARG A 205 -1.42 18.90 21.07
N LYS A 206 -2.66 19.23 20.70
CA LYS A 206 -3.37 20.45 21.00
C LYS A 206 -4.82 20.10 21.30
N PHE A 207 -5.32 20.52 22.44
CA PHE A 207 -6.74 20.54 22.75
C PHE A 207 -7.16 21.93 23.19
N GLN A 208 -8.40 22.30 22.90
CA GLN A 208 -8.93 23.63 23.17
C GLN A 208 -9.86 23.58 24.38
N ILE A 209 -9.79 24.61 25.21
CA ILE A 209 -10.63 24.76 26.40
C ILE A 209 -11.31 26.12 26.32
N GLU A 210 -12.61 26.14 26.63
CA GLU A 210 -13.38 27.37 26.79
C GLU A 210 -13.38 27.78 28.26
N LEU A 211 -12.84 28.96 28.56
CA LEU A 211 -12.68 29.45 29.93
C LEU A 211 -13.96 30.08 30.50
N ASP A 212 -14.96 30.34 29.67
CA ASP A 212 -16.20 31.02 30.06
C ASP A 212 -17.05 30.19 31.02
N ASN A 213 -16.99 28.86 30.91
CA ASN A 213 -17.76 27.92 31.73
C ASN A 213 -17.00 27.36 32.94
N ILE A 214 -15.83 27.91 33.25
CA ILE A 214 -14.91 27.39 34.27
C ILE A 214 -14.86 28.34 35.47
N SER A 215 -15.03 27.79 36.69
CA SER A 215 -14.98 28.57 37.94
C SER A 215 -13.62 29.26 38.15
N SER A 216 -13.61 30.34 38.93
CA SER A 216 -12.39 31.10 39.25
C SER A 216 -11.31 30.26 39.92
N ASP A 217 -11.69 29.36 40.83
CA ASP A 217 -10.75 28.47 41.52
C ASP A 217 -10.16 27.42 40.57
N ARG A 218 -10.99 26.95 39.63
CA ARG A 218 -10.56 26.01 38.61
C ARG A 218 -9.61 26.65 37.59
N LYS A 219 -9.79 27.93 37.26
CA LYS A 219 -8.83 28.71 36.46
C LYS A 219 -7.46 28.78 37.13
N LYS A 220 -7.41 29.02 38.44
CA LYS A 220 -6.14 29.03 39.20
C LYS A 220 -5.43 27.68 39.15
N ILE A 221 -6.17 26.58 39.33
CA ILE A 221 -5.62 25.22 39.20
C ILE A 221 -5.02 25.02 37.80
N ILE A 222 -5.77 25.32 36.74
CA ILE A 222 -5.28 25.15 35.36
C ILE A 222 -4.02 25.98 35.12
N LEU A 223 -3.98 27.22 35.60
CA LEU A 223 -2.78 28.06 35.49
C LEU A 223 -1.58 27.47 36.25
N SER A 224 -1.77 26.91 37.45
CA SER A 224 -0.69 26.25 38.19
C SER A 224 -0.16 24.99 37.51
N LEU A 225 -1.00 24.30 36.74
CA LEU A 225 -0.60 23.12 35.95
C LEU A 225 0.17 23.51 34.68
N LEU A 226 -0.02 24.74 34.18
CA LEU A 226 0.65 25.27 32.99
C LEU A 226 1.98 25.99 33.33
N ASP A 227 2.15 26.45 34.57
CA ASP A 227 3.38 27.07 35.02
C ASP A 227 4.47 25.99 35.18
N LYS A 228 5.61 26.18 34.52
CA LYS A 228 6.70 25.18 34.51
C LYS A 228 7.53 25.19 35.79
N GLU A 229 7.41 26.23 36.60
CA GLU A 229 8.17 26.38 37.85
C GLU A 229 7.40 25.85 39.07
N GLU A 230 6.11 25.55 38.89
CA GLU A 230 5.24 25.01 39.93
C GLU A 230 5.53 23.53 40.24
N SER A 231 5.42 23.17 41.53
CA SER A 231 5.79 21.84 42.04
C SER A 231 5.00 20.69 41.39
N ASN A 232 3.70 20.93 41.13
CA ASN A 232 2.83 19.97 40.48
C ASN A 232 3.21 19.78 39.00
N SER A 233 3.55 20.86 38.31
CA SER A 233 3.95 20.81 36.91
C SER A 233 5.26 20.04 36.71
N ILE A 234 6.24 20.27 37.60
CA ILE A 234 7.50 19.51 37.64
C ILE A 234 7.23 18.02 37.83
N PHE A 235 6.42 17.67 38.83
CA PHE A 235 6.05 16.27 39.09
C PHE A 235 5.32 15.62 37.91
N LEU A 236 4.37 16.33 37.29
CA LEU A 236 3.62 15.81 36.13
C LEU A 236 4.53 15.58 34.92
N LYS A 237 5.56 16.42 34.74
CA LYS A 237 6.60 16.21 33.72
C LYS A 237 7.45 14.98 34.01
N GLU A 238 7.82 14.75 35.26
CA GLU A 238 8.54 13.53 35.66
C GLU A 238 7.67 12.27 35.44
N LEU A 239 6.39 12.34 35.81
CA LEU A 239 5.43 11.25 35.67
C LEU A 239 5.15 10.90 34.20
N THR A 240 4.86 11.90 33.36
CA THR A 240 4.41 11.68 31.98
C THR A 240 5.52 11.74 30.95
N GLY A 241 6.66 12.37 31.27
CA GLY A 241 7.72 12.74 30.33
C GLY A 241 7.41 14.00 29.50
N PHE A 242 6.24 14.61 29.66
CA PHE A 242 5.80 15.76 28.88
C PHE A 242 5.36 16.91 29.79
N SER A 243 5.47 18.15 29.33
CA SER A 243 4.88 19.32 30.02
C SER A 243 3.73 19.86 29.21
N ILE A 244 2.83 20.63 29.83
CA ILE A 244 1.79 21.35 29.10
C ILE A 244 2.09 22.85 29.08
N THR A 245 1.77 23.50 27.97
CA THR A 245 1.84 24.95 27.79
C THR A 245 0.48 25.45 27.31
N GLY A 246 0.19 26.70 27.61
CA GLY A 246 -1.08 27.30 27.24
C GLY A 246 -0.85 28.54 26.37
N GLU A 247 -1.51 28.58 25.21
CA GLU A 247 -1.48 29.72 24.30
C GLU A 247 -2.87 30.39 24.26
N PRO A 248 -2.96 31.72 24.49
CA PRO A 248 -4.20 32.46 24.31
C PRO A 248 -4.60 32.47 22.83
N ASN A 249 -5.88 32.22 22.53
CA ASN A 249 -6.36 32.22 21.16
C ASN A 249 -6.58 33.65 20.65
N TYR A 250 -5.72 34.13 19.74
CA TYR A 250 -5.78 35.51 19.22
C TYR A 250 -7.10 35.87 18.51
N LYS A 251 -7.88 34.90 18.03
CA LYS A 251 -9.19 35.13 17.39
C LYS A 251 -10.38 35.13 18.37
N SER A 252 -10.18 34.64 19.58
CA SER A 252 -11.19 34.56 20.64
C SER A 252 -10.51 34.86 21.97
N LYS A 253 -10.71 36.07 22.52
CA LYS A 253 -10.20 36.48 23.86
C LYS A 253 -10.65 35.57 25.02
N LYS A 254 -11.46 34.53 24.75
CA LYS A 254 -12.18 33.69 25.71
C LYS A 254 -11.84 32.19 25.63
N SER A 255 -10.97 31.78 24.72
CA SER A 255 -10.53 30.37 24.60
C SER A 255 -9.01 30.23 24.75
N PHE A 256 -8.60 29.16 25.43
CA PHE A 256 -7.20 28.80 25.64
C PHE A 256 -6.89 27.53 24.89
N SER A 257 -5.76 27.50 24.20
CA SER A 257 -5.23 26.26 23.63
C SER A 257 -4.21 25.68 24.59
N VAL A 258 -4.39 24.42 24.98
CA VAL A 258 -3.36 23.69 25.73
C VAL A 258 -2.60 22.79 24.76
N HIS A 259 -1.29 22.95 24.80
CA HIS A 259 -0.32 22.24 24.01
C HIS A 259 0.47 21.32 24.92
N ILE A 260 0.73 20.10 24.46
CA ILE A 260 1.65 19.20 25.16
C ILE A 260 3.01 19.40 24.54
N ASP A 261 3.90 20.05 25.30
CA ASP A 261 5.27 20.27 24.91
C ASP A 261 5.96 18.92 24.77
N ASN A 262 6.37 18.62 23.55
CA ASN A 262 7.43 17.66 23.33
C ASN A 262 8.73 18.40 23.68
N PRO A 263 9.59 17.92 24.60
CA PRO A 263 10.91 18.50 24.76
C PRO A 263 11.54 18.66 23.36
N LYS A 264 12.15 19.82 23.10
CA LYS A 264 13.01 20.01 21.92
C LYS A 264 14.18 19.03 22.05
N GLU A 265 13.94 17.77 21.77
CA GLU A 265 15.00 16.78 21.69
C GLU A 265 15.77 17.02 20.39
N PRO A 266 17.09 16.82 20.42
CA PRO A 266 17.92 16.87 19.22
C PRO A 266 17.29 15.97 18.16
N SER A 267 17.51 16.30 16.89
CA SER A 267 16.95 15.71 15.65
C SER A 267 17.01 14.16 15.49
N LYS A 268 17.35 13.40 16.53
CA LYS A 268 17.69 11.98 16.54
C LYS A 268 16.73 11.08 17.34
N LEU A 269 15.88 11.60 18.24
CA LEU A 269 14.92 10.78 19.00
C LEU A 269 13.51 10.93 18.43
N LYS A 270 12.96 9.82 17.89
CA LYS A 270 11.57 9.76 17.41
C LYS A 270 10.63 9.76 18.61
N PRO A 271 9.59 10.62 18.65
CA PRO A 271 8.69 10.72 19.80
C PRO A 271 8.06 9.37 20.18
N GLU A 272 7.92 9.11 21.48
CA GLU A 272 7.12 8.02 22.04
C GLU A 272 5.63 8.36 21.89
N LEU A 273 5.10 8.22 20.67
CA LEU A 273 3.74 8.65 20.32
C LEU A 273 2.63 7.98 21.14
N GLU A 274 2.86 6.75 21.59
CA GLU A 274 1.96 6.04 22.51
C GLU A 274 1.95 6.73 23.89
N LYS A 275 3.13 7.03 24.45
CA LYS A 275 3.25 7.74 25.73
C LYS A 275 2.66 9.15 25.64
N LEU A 276 2.87 9.84 24.51
CA LEU A 276 2.25 11.13 24.24
C LEU A 276 0.71 11.03 24.18
N SER A 277 0.17 9.96 23.61
CA SER A 277 -1.27 9.70 23.56
C SER A 277 -1.85 9.50 24.97
N ILE A 278 -1.17 8.69 25.81
CA ILE A 278 -1.54 8.50 27.23
C ILE A 278 -1.48 9.83 27.99
N ALA A 279 -0.38 10.56 27.87
CA ALA A 279 -0.21 11.87 28.49
C ALA A 279 -1.30 12.85 28.04
N SER A 280 -1.71 12.81 26.77
CA SER A 280 -2.79 13.66 26.25
C SER A 280 -4.12 13.36 26.92
N CYS A 281 -4.51 12.09 27.03
CA CYS A 281 -5.73 11.71 27.74
C CYS A 281 -5.67 12.09 29.21
N PHE A 282 -4.53 11.88 29.87
CA PHE A 282 -4.30 12.24 31.25
C PHE A 282 -4.43 13.75 31.49
N TYR A 283 -3.70 14.59 30.76
CA TYR A 283 -3.78 16.04 30.89
C TYR A 283 -5.17 16.58 30.53
N GLN A 284 -5.82 16.01 29.52
CA GLN A 284 -7.20 16.37 29.18
C GLN A 284 -8.15 16.07 30.34
N SER A 285 -8.04 14.91 30.99
CA SER A 285 -8.84 14.57 32.18
C SER A 285 -8.56 15.53 33.34
N LEU A 286 -7.27 15.83 33.57
CA LEU A 286 -6.85 16.75 34.63
C LEU A 286 -7.32 18.17 34.42
N VAL A 287 -7.58 18.60 33.18
CA VAL A 287 -7.98 19.97 32.86
C VAL A 287 -9.50 20.11 32.70
N LEU A 288 -10.17 19.15 32.04
CA LEU A 288 -11.61 19.23 31.75
C LEU A 288 -12.50 18.79 32.92
N GLU A 289 -12.03 17.89 33.80
CA GLU A 289 -12.85 17.39 34.92
C GLU A 289 -12.84 18.39 36.08
N ASN A 290 -13.96 18.54 36.79
CA ASN A 290 -14.03 19.44 37.93
C ASN A 290 -13.42 18.79 39.19
N ILE A 291 -12.13 19.02 39.44
CA ILE A 291 -11.37 18.42 40.54
C ILE A 291 -11.12 19.48 41.62
N SER A 292 -11.47 19.16 42.88
CA SER A 292 -11.21 20.01 44.04
C SER A 292 -9.70 20.17 44.28
N PRO A 293 -9.21 21.37 44.67
CA PRO A 293 -7.78 21.63 44.89
C PRO A 293 -7.10 20.64 45.85
N GLU A 294 -7.80 20.28 46.93
CA GLU A 294 -7.31 19.37 47.99
C GLU A 294 -6.99 17.96 47.49
N LYS A 295 -7.56 17.55 46.34
CA LYS A 295 -7.32 16.23 45.76
C LYS A 295 -6.08 16.18 44.87
N LEU A 296 -5.45 17.31 44.55
CA LEU A 296 -4.30 17.39 43.64
C LEU A 296 -2.99 16.99 44.34
N THR A 297 -2.92 15.76 44.81
CA THR A 297 -1.72 15.17 45.42
C THR A 297 -0.93 14.34 44.40
N ARG A 298 0.32 14.01 44.74
CA ARG A 298 1.16 13.13 43.91
C ARG A 298 0.52 11.76 43.70
N GLU A 299 -0.08 11.20 44.76
CA GLU A 299 -0.78 9.91 44.71
C GLU A 299 -1.98 9.98 43.76
N TYR A 300 -2.76 11.07 43.82
CA TYR A 300 -3.90 11.26 42.92
C TYR A 300 -3.45 11.35 41.45
N PHE A 301 -2.39 12.11 41.17
CA PHE A 301 -1.83 12.21 39.82
C PHE A 301 -1.35 10.86 39.29
N GLN A 302 -0.64 10.08 40.12
CA GLN A 302 -0.20 8.74 39.76
C GLN A 302 -1.41 7.82 39.44
N GLN A 303 -2.39 7.75 40.34
CA GLN A 303 -3.59 6.95 40.14
C GLN A 303 -4.35 7.35 38.88
N ARG A 304 -4.49 8.64 38.61
CA ARG A 304 -5.19 9.14 37.42
C ARG A 304 -4.40 8.85 36.14
N TYR A 305 -3.07 8.92 36.17
CA TYR A 305 -2.22 8.53 35.06
C TYR A 305 -2.30 7.02 34.78
N ASP A 306 -2.28 6.19 35.81
CA ASP A 306 -2.41 4.74 35.68
C ASP A 306 -3.77 4.35 35.08
N LEU A 307 -4.85 5.01 35.51
CA LEU A 307 -6.18 4.84 34.90
C LEU A 307 -6.19 5.25 33.42
N ALA A 308 -5.59 6.40 33.09
CA ALA A 308 -5.49 6.85 31.70
C ALA A 308 -4.69 5.86 30.84
N ALA A 309 -3.61 5.28 31.37
CA ALA A 309 -2.81 4.26 30.71
C ALA A 309 -3.59 2.95 30.51
N GLN A 310 -4.37 2.52 31.50
CA GLN A 310 -5.23 1.33 31.41
C GLN A 310 -6.34 1.51 30.37
N ASP A 311 -7.04 2.64 30.39
CA ASP A 311 -8.10 2.95 29.41
C ASP A 311 -7.53 3.09 27.99
N HIS A 312 -6.35 3.70 27.87
CA HIS A 312 -5.63 3.75 26.61
C HIS A 312 -5.29 2.35 26.10
N ARG A 313 -4.74 1.49 26.97
CA ARG A 313 -4.38 0.10 26.63
C ARG A 313 -5.59 -0.68 26.12
N LYS A 314 -6.75 -0.57 26.77
CA LYS A 314 -8.01 -1.20 26.32
C LYS A 314 -8.40 -0.76 24.91
N LYS A 315 -8.39 0.55 24.63
CA LYS A 315 -8.70 1.09 23.29
C LYS A 315 -7.72 0.59 22.22
N VAL A 316 -6.44 0.48 22.56
CA VAL A 316 -5.41 -0.06 21.65
C VAL A 316 -5.64 -1.56 21.41
N GLN A 317 -6.01 -2.31 22.44
CA GLN A 317 -6.39 -3.72 22.32
C GLN A 317 -7.64 -3.90 21.46
N GLU A 318 -8.68 -3.11 21.66
CA GLU A 318 -9.90 -3.13 20.85
C GLU A 318 -9.59 -2.88 19.37
N LEU A 319 -8.77 -1.87 19.06
CA LEU A 319 -8.32 -1.60 17.69
C LEU A 319 -7.57 -2.80 17.10
N GLY A 320 -6.62 -3.37 17.83
CA GLY A 320 -5.88 -4.53 17.33
C GLY A 320 -6.73 -5.78 17.18
N LYS A 321 -7.72 -5.98 18.07
CA LYS A 321 -8.68 -7.08 17.97
C LYS A 321 -9.58 -6.92 16.74
N ASP A 322 -10.07 -5.70 16.48
CA ASP A 322 -10.83 -5.35 15.27
C ASP A 322 -10.01 -5.64 14.00
N ILE A 323 -8.73 -5.25 13.97
CA ILE A 323 -7.84 -5.54 12.85
C ILE A 323 -7.64 -7.06 12.68
N LEU A 324 -7.40 -7.81 13.76
CA LEU A 324 -7.21 -9.26 13.68
C LEU A 324 -8.48 -9.94 13.14
N ILE A 325 -9.63 -9.69 13.75
CA ILE A 325 -10.87 -10.42 13.44
C ILE A 325 -11.49 -9.92 12.15
N ASN A 326 -11.78 -8.63 12.05
CA ASN A 326 -12.58 -8.09 10.96
C ASN A 326 -11.73 -7.82 9.71
N PHE A 327 -10.50 -7.32 9.88
CA PHE A 327 -9.63 -7.08 8.73
C PHE A 327 -8.86 -8.34 8.30
N LEU A 328 -8.20 -9.07 9.19
CA LEU A 328 -7.36 -10.22 8.80
C LEU A 328 -8.12 -11.57 8.77
N SER A 329 -9.40 -11.56 9.11
CA SER A 329 -10.21 -12.77 9.30
C SER A 329 -9.51 -13.77 10.22
N TYR A 330 -8.75 -13.28 11.20
CA TYR A 330 -7.92 -14.09 12.09
C TYR A 330 -8.80 -14.79 13.12
N PRO A 331 -8.50 -16.06 13.50
CA PRO A 331 -9.34 -16.79 14.43
C PRO A 331 -9.42 -16.08 15.79
N GLU A 332 -10.62 -15.85 16.30
CA GLU A 332 -10.86 -15.08 17.52
C GLU A 332 -10.20 -15.73 18.73
N GLU A 333 -10.17 -17.06 18.80
CA GLU A 333 -9.52 -17.82 19.86
C GLU A 333 -7.99 -17.64 19.90
N LYS A 334 -7.39 -17.24 18.77
CA LYS A 334 -5.96 -16.93 18.67
C LYS A 334 -5.66 -15.44 18.85
N ALA A 335 -6.67 -14.58 18.81
CA ALA A 335 -6.54 -13.13 18.99
C ALA A 335 -6.43 -12.74 20.48
N THR A 336 -5.35 -13.18 21.14
CA THR A 336 -5.09 -12.89 22.55
C THR A 336 -5.06 -11.39 22.84
N GLU A 337 -5.33 -10.99 24.09
CA GLU A 337 -5.24 -9.59 24.53
C GLU A 337 -3.86 -8.97 24.29
N GLU A 338 -2.80 -9.76 24.41
CA GLU A 338 -1.43 -9.29 24.20
C GLU A 338 -1.13 -9.13 22.71
N LEU A 339 -1.52 -10.08 21.86
CA LEU A 339 -1.38 -9.95 20.41
C LEU A 339 -2.17 -8.74 19.91
N SER A 340 -3.42 -8.61 20.36
CA SER A 340 -4.29 -7.48 20.01
C SER A 340 -3.65 -6.15 20.43
N TYR A 341 -3.05 -6.06 21.62
CA TYR A 341 -2.33 -4.85 22.02
C TYR A 341 -1.15 -4.54 21.09
N ILE A 342 -0.34 -5.54 20.72
CA ILE A 342 0.80 -5.38 19.83
C ILE A 342 0.36 -4.92 18.43
N ILE A 343 -0.72 -5.50 17.90
CA ILE A 343 -1.30 -5.08 16.63
C ILE A 343 -1.76 -3.62 16.71
N GLY A 344 -2.52 -3.26 17.75
CA GLY A 344 -2.99 -1.88 17.93
C GLY A 344 -1.83 -0.88 18.09
N LYS A 345 -0.73 -1.29 18.73
CA LYS A 345 0.46 -0.45 18.93
C LYS A 345 1.13 0.00 17.63
N THR A 346 0.98 -0.73 16.54
CA THR A 346 1.53 -0.36 15.23
C THR A 346 1.09 1.05 14.78
N LYS A 347 -0.08 1.51 15.23
CA LYS A 347 -0.58 2.88 15.04
C LYS A 347 0.37 3.97 15.55
N PHE A 348 1.16 3.71 16.59
CA PHE A 348 2.07 4.69 17.18
C PHE A 348 3.52 4.55 16.69
N ILE A 349 3.76 3.62 15.75
CA ILE A 349 5.08 3.37 15.20
C ILE A 349 5.17 4.02 13.82
N PHE A 350 6.30 4.67 13.55
CA PHE A 350 6.58 5.29 12.26
C PHE A 350 7.93 4.83 11.74
N SER A 351 7.94 4.38 10.50
CA SER A 351 9.16 4.08 9.74
C SER A 351 9.27 5.05 8.58
N PHE A 352 10.39 5.77 8.49
CA PHE A 352 10.65 6.70 7.39
C PHE A 352 9.51 7.71 7.08
N SER A 353 8.89 8.24 8.13
CA SER A 353 7.73 9.16 8.07
C SER A 353 6.40 8.56 7.60
N GLN A 354 6.35 7.26 7.30
CA GLN A 354 5.11 6.52 7.10
C GLN A 354 4.68 5.84 8.41
N ASN A 355 3.38 5.85 8.68
CA ASN A 355 2.82 5.12 9.81
C ASN A 355 2.95 3.60 9.57
N LEU A 356 3.36 2.84 10.59
CA LEU A 356 3.55 1.40 10.44
C LEU A 356 2.23 0.68 10.18
N LEU A 357 1.17 0.97 10.96
CA LEU A 357 -0.14 0.35 10.73
C LEU A 357 -0.64 0.60 9.30
N GLU A 358 -0.53 1.84 8.83
CA GLU A 358 -0.89 2.20 7.46
C GLU A 358 -0.13 1.34 6.43
N HIS A 359 1.19 1.25 6.58
CA HIS A 359 2.03 0.42 5.71
C HIS A 359 1.66 -1.07 5.75
N LEU A 360 1.41 -1.62 6.94
CA LEU A 360 1.03 -3.03 7.09
C LEU A 360 -0.33 -3.31 6.43
N LEU A 361 -1.33 -2.45 6.63
CA LEU A 361 -2.64 -2.56 5.99
C LEU A 361 -2.51 -2.46 4.46
N GLU A 362 -1.66 -1.57 4.00
CA GLU A 362 -1.39 -1.34 2.59
C GLU A 362 -0.76 -2.57 1.92
N VAL A 363 0.37 -3.07 2.44
CA VAL A 363 1.05 -4.27 1.91
C VAL A 363 0.13 -5.49 2.02
N SER A 364 -0.67 -5.58 3.07
CA SER A 364 -1.69 -6.61 3.26
C SER A 364 -2.74 -6.60 2.14
N ILE A 365 -3.31 -5.44 1.82
CA ILE A 365 -4.31 -5.29 0.74
C ILE A 365 -3.69 -5.58 -0.63
N LEU A 366 -2.47 -5.09 -0.88
CA LEU A 366 -1.75 -5.36 -2.11
C LEU A 366 -1.47 -6.85 -2.30
N SER A 367 -1.05 -7.53 -1.23
CA SER A 367 -0.76 -8.97 -1.25
C SER A 367 -2.03 -9.79 -1.49
N ALA A 368 -3.14 -9.40 -0.85
CA ALA A 368 -4.45 -9.99 -1.06
C ALA A 368 -4.93 -9.83 -2.52
N ASN A 369 -4.82 -8.61 -3.06
CA ASN A 369 -5.19 -8.33 -4.46
C ASN A 369 -4.35 -9.16 -5.43
N PHE A 370 -3.04 -9.26 -5.21
CA PHE A 370 -2.16 -10.08 -6.05
C PHE A 370 -2.56 -11.55 -5.99
N ALA A 371 -2.75 -12.09 -4.79
CA ALA A 371 -3.13 -13.48 -4.57
C ALA A 371 -4.45 -13.83 -5.27
N TYR A 372 -5.43 -12.92 -5.23
CA TYR A 372 -6.70 -13.08 -5.93
C TYR A 372 -6.51 -13.22 -7.45
N GLN A 373 -5.64 -12.39 -8.05
CA GLN A 373 -5.38 -12.43 -9.50
C GLN A 373 -4.73 -13.74 -9.97
N ILE A 374 -3.91 -14.36 -9.13
CA ILE A 374 -3.22 -15.61 -9.47
C ILE A 374 -3.93 -16.87 -8.94
N GLY A 375 -5.09 -16.70 -8.27
CA GLY A 375 -5.92 -17.80 -7.80
C GLY A 375 -5.36 -18.58 -6.61
N ILE A 376 -4.62 -17.93 -5.70
CA ILE A 376 -4.17 -18.53 -4.43
C ILE A 376 -4.94 -17.94 -3.24
N ASP A 377 -4.74 -18.51 -2.04
CA ASP A 377 -5.45 -18.10 -0.82
C ASP A 377 -5.19 -16.62 -0.47
N VAL A 378 -6.23 -15.82 -0.66
CA VAL A 378 -6.23 -14.36 -0.44
C VAL A 378 -6.04 -14.02 1.03
N VAL A 379 -6.64 -14.79 1.95
CA VAL A 379 -6.58 -14.53 3.40
C VAL A 379 -5.17 -14.79 3.91
N LYS A 380 -4.52 -15.86 3.43
CA LYS A 380 -3.12 -16.13 3.77
C LYS A 380 -2.19 -15.02 3.28
N ALA A 381 -2.34 -14.58 2.03
CA ALA A 381 -1.55 -13.46 1.50
C ALA A 381 -1.78 -12.15 2.27
N LYS A 382 -3.04 -11.87 2.63
CA LYS A 382 -3.43 -10.71 3.45
C LYS A 382 -2.71 -10.73 4.80
N ARG A 383 -2.72 -11.86 5.50
CA ARG A 383 -2.03 -12.04 6.79
C ARG A 383 -0.52 -11.95 6.63
N ALA A 384 0.08 -12.62 5.65
CA ALA A 384 1.52 -12.54 5.39
C ALA A 384 1.98 -11.09 5.19
N GLY A 385 1.26 -10.34 4.35
CA GLY A 385 1.56 -8.93 4.10
C GLY A 385 1.36 -8.03 5.32
N PHE A 386 0.40 -8.34 6.19
CA PHE A 386 0.20 -7.56 7.42
C PHE A 386 1.29 -7.82 8.48
N PHE A 387 1.75 -9.06 8.61
CA PHE A 387 2.67 -9.44 9.70
C PHE A 387 4.15 -9.24 9.36
N HIS A 388 4.53 -9.06 8.09
CA HIS A 388 5.92 -9.06 7.65
C HIS A 388 6.86 -8.14 8.46
N ASP A 389 6.35 -6.95 8.83
CA ASP A 389 7.10 -5.88 9.49
C ASP A 389 6.74 -5.72 10.98
N ILE A 390 6.01 -6.68 11.59
CA ILE A 390 5.46 -6.55 12.95
C ILE A 390 6.54 -6.35 14.03
N GLY A 391 7.75 -6.83 13.79
CA GLY A 391 8.89 -6.66 14.69
C GLY A 391 9.27 -5.21 14.99
N LYS A 392 8.85 -4.25 14.13
CA LYS A 392 9.07 -2.81 14.32
C LYS A 392 8.39 -2.24 15.58
N VAL A 393 7.47 -3.00 16.19
CA VAL A 393 6.83 -2.64 17.46
C VAL A 393 7.78 -2.78 18.66
N SER A 394 8.77 -3.68 18.58
CA SER A 394 9.58 -4.09 19.75
C SER A 394 10.84 -3.25 19.98
N ASN A 395 11.44 -2.62 18.95
CA ASN A 395 12.52 -1.65 19.13
C ASN A 395 12.81 -0.85 17.84
N LYS A 396 13.05 0.47 17.95
CA LYS A 396 13.17 1.38 16.78
C LYS A 396 14.57 1.44 16.16
N HIS A 397 15.55 0.71 16.68
CA HIS A 397 16.99 0.93 16.39
C HIS A 397 17.80 -0.32 16.00
N THR A 398 17.16 -1.49 15.92
CA THR A 398 17.79 -2.77 15.53
C THR A 398 17.04 -3.40 14.38
N ASP A 399 17.63 -4.42 13.76
CA ASP A 399 16.92 -5.25 12.79
C ASP A 399 15.62 -5.77 13.42
N HIS A 400 14.49 -5.54 12.74
CA HIS A 400 13.17 -5.91 13.24
C HIS A 400 12.83 -7.37 12.95
N VAL A 401 13.56 -8.04 12.05
CA VAL A 401 13.31 -9.43 11.68
C VAL A 401 13.38 -10.37 12.89
N PRO A 402 14.44 -10.40 13.72
CA PRO A 402 14.52 -11.31 14.86
C PRO A 402 13.41 -11.07 15.90
N HIS A 403 13.01 -9.81 16.09
CA HIS A 403 11.93 -9.47 17.00
C HIS A 403 10.58 -9.92 16.45
N GLY A 404 10.35 -9.74 15.15
CA GLY A 404 9.15 -10.22 14.48
C GLY A 404 9.04 -11.74 14.54
N GLU A 405 10.15 -12.46 14.33
CA GLU A 405 10.22 -13.91 14.45
C GLU A 405 9.89 -14.39 15.87
N GLN A 406 10.48 -13.77 16.89
CA GLN A 406 10.17 -14.07 18.29
C GLN A 406 8.69 -13.86 18.62
N LEU A 407 8.09 -12.77 18.13
CA LEU A 407 6.66 -12.52 18.28
C LEU A 407 5.84 -13.60 17.56
N ALA A 408 6.23 -13.97 16.35
CA ALA A 408 5.52 -14.96 15.54
C ALA A 408 5.53 -16.34 16.22
N ILE A 409 6.66 -16.75 16.78
CA ILE A 409 6.81 -17.98 17.57
C ILE A 409 5.99 -17.88 18.85
N LYS A 410 6.09 -16.77 19.59
CA LYS A 410 5.36 -16.55 20.85
C LYS A 410 3.84 -16.69 20.68
N PHE A 411 3.30 -16.16 19.59
CA PHE A 411 1.86 -16.21 19.30
C PHE A 411 1.45 -17.38 18.39
N ASN A 412 2.35 -18.33 18.13
CA ASN A 412 2.10 -19.52 17.32
C ASN A 412 1.46 -19.17 15.96
N LEU A 413 2.03 -18.17 15.28
CA LEU A 413 1.61 -17.80 13.94
C LEU A 413 1.94 -18.93 12.95
N GLU A 414 1.15 -19.03 11.88
CA GLU A 414 1.34 -20.07 10.87
C GLU A 414 2.71 -19.94 10.20
N ASN A 415 3.35 -21.09 9.85
CA ASN A 415 4.72 -21.11 9.33
C ASN A 415 4.95 -20.17 8.15
N TYR A 416 3.98 -20.05 7.24
CA TYR A 416 4.12 -19.16 6.09
C TYR A 416 4.27 -17.68 6.49
N ILE A 417 3.71 -17.28 7.64
CA ILE A 417 3.87 -15.94 8.23
C ILE A 417 5.26 -15.82 8.85
N VAL A 418 5.69 -16.81 9.64
CA VAL A 418 7.01 -16.84 10.28
C VAL A 418 8.11 -16.71 9.24
N GLU A 419 8.04 -17.50 8.16
CA GLU A 419 8.99 -17.45 7.05
C GLU A 419 8.95 -16.14 6.28
N THR A 420 7.76 -15.55 6.11
CA THR A 420 7.62 -14.23 5.49
C THR A 420 8.36 -13.18 6.31
N ILE A 421 8.21 -13.20 7.63
CA ILE A 421 8.93 -12.29 8.54
C ILE A 421 10.44 -12.52 8.45
N GLN A 422 10.90 -13.77 8.48
CA GLN A 422 12.32 -14.11 8.42
C GLN A 422 13.00 -13.61 7.14
N LEU A 423 12.34 -13.75 5.97
CA LEU A 423 13.01 -13.67 4.67
C LEU A 423 12.62 -12.46 3.81
N HIS A 424 11.78 -11.55 4.29
CA HIS A 424 11.32 -10.43 3.45
C HIS A 424 12.42 -9.43 3.06
N HIS A 425 13.51 -9.30 3.84
CA HIS A 425 14.70 -8.49 3.45
C HIS A 425 15.76 -9.27 2.67
N GLU A 426 15.77 -10.60 2.79
CA GLU A 426 16.79 -11.43 2.16
C GLU A 426 16.56 -11.57 0.65
N HIS A 427 17.57 -12.05 -0.09
CA HIS A 427 17.36 -12.46 -1.49
C HIS A 427 16.90 -13.92 -1.60
N SER A 428 16.82 -14.62 -0.48
CA SER A 428 16.35 -16.00 -0.32
C SER A 428 14.84 -16.13 -0.63
N HIS A 429 14.44 -17.32 -1.08
CA HIS A 429 13.04 -17.73 -1.27
C HIS A 429 12.81 -19.11 -0.65
N ARG A 430 11.56 -19.45 -0.35
CA ARG A 430 11.15 -20.82 -0.03
C ARG A 430 10.10 -21.27 -1.02
N GLU A 431 10.35 -22.39 -1.70
CA GLU A 431 9.48 -22.90 -2.77
C GLU A 431 8.05 -23.19 -2.27
N GLU A 432 7.91 -23.63 -1.02
CA GLU A 432 6.62 -23.99 -0.42
C GLU A 432 5.79 -22.78 0.07
N ASN A 433 6.34 -21.57 0.03
CA ASN A 433 5.68 -20.36 0.52
C ASN A 433 5.52 -19.30 -0.58
N PRO A 434 4.44 -19.37 -1.38
CA PRO A 434 4.19 -18.41 -2.46
C PRO A 434 3.94 -16.98 -1.94
N TYR A 435 3.56 -16.80 -0.67
CA TYR A 435 3.23 -15.50 -0.10
C TYR A 435 4.46 -14.63 0.16
N LEU A 436 5.61 -15.24 0.49
CA LEU A 436 6.87 -14.52 0.73
C LEU A 436 7.23 -13.61 -0.45
N ASN A 437 7.23 -14.16 -1.68
CA ASN A 437 7.58 -13.40 -2.87
C ASN A 437 6.56 -12.30 -3.19
N ILE A 438 5.28 -12.58 -2.97
CA ILE A 438 4.21 -11.58 -3.11
C ILE A 438 4.46 -10.42 -2.16
N VAL A 439 4.67 -10.70 -0.87
CA VAL A 439 4.89 -9.68 0.15
C VAL A 439 6.13 -8.84 -0.15
N LYS A 440 7.24 -9.47 -0.55
CA LYS A 440 8.48 -8.75 -0.95
C LYS A 440 8.25 -7.80 -2.12
N SER A 441 7.49 -8.24 -3.12
CA SER A 441 7.11 -7.38 -4.24
C SER A 441 6.20 -6.24 -3.76
N MET A 442 5.16 -6.54 -2.98
CA MET A 442 4.18 -5.55 -2.54
C MET A 442 4.75 -4.52 -1.56
N ASP A 443 5.69 -4.90 -0.70
CA ASP A 443 6.44 -3.96 0.16
C ASP A 443 7.27 -2.98 -0.70
N LYS A 444 7.99 -3.48 -1.71
CA LYS A 444 8.72 -2.61 -2.65
C LYS A 444 7.77 -1.67 -3.41
N PHE A 445 6.61 -2.15 -3.83
CA PHE A 445 5.59 -1.32 -4.46
C PHE A 445 4.99 -0.28 -3.50
N SER A 446 4.78 -0.64 -2.24
CA SER A 446 4.36 0.29 -1.18
C SER A 446 5.39 1.41 -0.99
N ALA A 447 6.67 1.05 -0.88
CA ALA A 447 7.77 1.99 -0.72
C ALA A 447 8.01 2.88 -1.94
N GLY A 448 7.75 2.37 -3.15
CA GLY A 448 8.00 3.05 -4.43
C GLY A 448 6.95 4.09 -4.84
N ARG A 449 5.87 4.26 -4.06
CA ARG A 449 4.81 5.24 -4.37
C ARG A 449 5.29 6.68 -4.26
N VAL A 450 4.95 7.49 -5.27
CA VAL A 450 5.17 8.94 -5.26
C VAL A 450 4.45 9.54 -4.05
N GLY A 451 5.20 10.13 -3.12
CA GLY A 451 4.66 10.74 -1.89
C GLY A 451 4.56 9.80 -0.67
N ALA A 452 4.86 8.50 -0.77
CA ALA A 452 4.78 7.58 0.38
C ALA A 452 5.83 7.88 1.46
N ARG A 453 7.00 8.41 1.08
CA ARG A 453 8.09 8.77 1.99
C ARG A 453 8.73 10.12 1.61
N PRO A 454 8.03 11.25 1.76
CA PRO A 454 8.51 12.57 1.31
C PRO A 454 9.88 12.93 1.90
N ASN A 455 10.06 12.65 3.19
CA ASN A 455 11.29 12.94 3.93
C ASN A 455 12.46 12.02 3.53
N GLN A 456 12.21 10.84 2.93
CA GLN A 456 13.27 10.02 2.36
C GLN A 456 13.77 10.61 1.05
N ILE A 457 12.91 11.19 0.20
CA ILE A 457 13.37 11.79 -1.05
C ILE A 457 14.33 12.95 -0.75
N GLU A 458 13.99 13.79 0.23
CA GLU A 458 14.81 14.93 0.64
C GLU A 458 16.11 14.51 1.36
N ASN A 459 16.03 13.57 2.32
CA ASN A 459 17.23 13.07 3.01
C ASN A 459 18.13 12.21 2.11
N THR A 460 17.55 11.43 1.19
CA THR A 460 18.32 10.64 0.20
C THR A 460 19.00 11.56 -0.79
N LYS A 461 18.37 12.67 -1.23
CA LYS A 461 19.06 13.69 -2.03
C LYS A 461 20.23 14.29 -1.27
N ASN A 462 20.02 14.80 -0.06
CA ASN A 462 21.10 15.40 0.74
C ASN A 462 22.24 14.41 1.00
N ARG A 463 21.93 13.17 1.34
CA ARG A 463 22.92 12.09 1.50
C ARG A 463 23.65 11.79 0.19
N ASN A 464 22.94 11.68 -0.93
CA ASN A 464 23.56 11.40 -2.22
C ASN A 464 24.48 12.57 -2.62
N GLU A 465 24.12 13.81 -2.33
CA GLU A 465 24.97 14.99 -2.55
C GLU A 465 26.22 14.98 -1.65
N GLU A 466 26.09 14.67 -0.37
CA GLU A 466 27.25 14.53 0.54
C GLU A 466 28.17 13.38 0.08
N LEU A 467 27.60 12.24 -0.30
CA LEU A 467 28.36 11.10 -0.78
C LEU A 467 28.99 11.39 -2.15
N LYS A 468 28.29 12.12 -3.03
CA LYS A 468 28.83 12.61 -4.30
C LYS A 468 30.03 13.51 -4.06
N THR A 469 29.94 14.42 -3.09
CA THR A 469 31.02 15.32 -2.70
C THR A 469 32.24 14.55 -2.18
N ILE A 470 32.04 13.54 -1.33
CA ILE A 470 33.12 12.68 -0.83
C ILE A 470 33.79 11.91 -1.98
N LEU A 471 33.00 11.32 -2.88
CA LEU A 471 33.52 10.52 -3.98
C LEU A 471 34.21 11.38 -5.04
N LEU A 472 33.69 12.57 -5.36
CA LEU A 472 34.34 13.51 -6.27
C LEU A 472 35.62 14.15 -5.69
N SER A 473 35.95 13.92 -4.41
CA SER A 473 37.24 14.32 -3.84
C SER A 473 38.41 13.44 -4.28
N PHE A 474 38.14 12.29 -4.90
CA PHE A 474 39.15 11.42 -5.49
C PHE A 474 39.49 11.92 -6.89
N GLU A 475 40.77 12.20 -7.14
CA GLU A 475 41.23 12.75 -8.43
C GLU A 475 40.94 11.81 -9.61
N GLU A 476 40.91 10.51 -9.34
CA GLU A 476 40.64 9.43 -10.29
C GLU A 476 39.17 9.39 -10.75
N ILE A 477 38.24 10.01 -10.01
CA ILE A 477 36.81 10.01 -10.35
C ILE A 477 36.49 11.24 -11.22
N GLN A 478 35.85 10.98 -12.36
CA GLN A 478 35.33 12.00 -13.28
C GLN A 478 33.90 12.41 -12.92
N ASP A 479 33.02 11.43 -12.72
CA ASP A 479 31.63 11.67 -12.35
C ASP A 479 31.06 10.51 -11.53
N VAL A 480 29.99 10.79 -10.80
CA VAL A 480 29.27 9.85 -9.94
C VAL A 480 27.78 9.91 -10.27
N GLU A 481 27.24 8.75 -10.66
CA GLU A 481 25.82 8.55 -10.93
C GLU A 481 25.18 7.68 -9.84
N PHE A 482 24.01 8.09 -9.36
CA PHE A 482 23.23 7.34 -8.37
C PHE A 482 22.06 6.65 -9.06
N MET A 483 21.99 5.33 -8.94
CA MET A 483 20.94 4.49 -9.51
C MET A 483 20.18 3.77 -8.40
N ALA A 484 18.99 3.24 -8.74
CA ALA A 484 18.14 2.46 -7.82
C ALA A 484 17.94 3.15 -6.46
N GLY A 485 17.55 4.43 -6.46
CA GLY A 485 17.33 5.20 -5.23
C GLY A 485 18.61 5.55 -4.45
N GLY A 486 19.79 5.40 -5.05
CA GLY A 486 21.09 5.69 -4.44
C GLY A 486 21.69 4.50 -3.68
N HIS A 487 21.28 3.27 -4.00
CA HIS A 487 21.90 2.03 -3.53
C HIS A 487 22.98 1.50 -4.47
N VAL A 488 22.88 1.84 -5.76
CA VAL A 488 23.89 1.54 -6.77
C VAL A 488 24.58 2.85 -7.13
N ILE A 489 25.90 2.91 -6.92
CA ILE A 489 26.72 4.09 -7.17
C ILE A 489 27.69 3.76 -8.30
N LYS A 490 27.54 4.44 -9.42
CA LYS A 490 28.42 4.27 -10.57
C LYS A 490 29.49 5.35 -10.56
N LEU A 491 30.75 4.92 -10.57
CA LEU A 491 31.93 5.77 -10.60
C LEU A 491 32.52 5.74 -12.01
N ASN A 492 32.47 6.87 -12.71
CA ASN A 492 33.16 7.03 -13.99
C ASN A 492 34.59 7.50 -13.69
N LEU A 493 35.60 6.75 -14.10
CA LEU A 493 37.01 7.06 -13.80
C LEU A 493 37.71 7.81 -14.93
N LYS A 494 38.67 8.66 -14.56
CA LYS A 494 39.62 9.32 -15.47
C LYS A 494 40.76 8.37 -15.80
N MET A 495 40.88 8.01 -17.07
CA MET A 495 41.89 7.05 -17.54
C MET A 495 43.31 7.56 -17.31
N GLU A 496 43.54 8.87 -17.44
CA GLU A 496 44.84 9.51 -17.25
C GLU A 496 45.30 9.58 -15.78
N LYS A 497 44.42 9.21 -14.83
CA LYS A 497 44.70 9.21 -13.39
C LYS A 497 44.53 7.84 -12.73
N PHE A 498 44.21 6.80 -13.49
CA PHE A 498 43.88 5.50 -12.92
C PHE A 498 44.48 4.35 -13.74
N GLU A 499 45.27 3.50 -13.08
CA GLU A 499 45.75 2.26 -13.67
C GLU A 499 45.01 1.05 -13.08
N PHE A 500 44.69 0.05 -13.91
CA PHE A 500 43.92 -1.11 -13.47
C PHE A 500 44.58 -1.89 -12.32
N LYS A 501 45.92 -1.89 -12.25
CA LYS A 501 46.69 -2.52 -11.16
C LYS A 501 46.41 -1.89 -9.78
N GLU A 502 45.90 -0.66 -9.75
CA GLU A 502 45.59 0.09 -8.53
C GLU A 502 44.15 -0.07 -8.06
N LEU A 503 43.33 -0.82 -8.80
CA LEU A 503 41.90 -1.01 -8.53
C LEU A 503 41.61 -1.43 -7.09
N GLU A 504 42.39 -2.36 -6.54
CA GLU A 504 42.16 -2.85 -5.19
C GLU A 504 42.52 -1.81 -4.12
N ASN A 505 43.60 -1.07 -4.33
CA ASN A 505 43.98 0.05 -3.46
C ASN A 505 42.93 1.18 -3.52
N PHE A 506 42.44 1.49 -4.72
CA PHE A 506 41.41 2.49 -4.94
C PHE A 506 40.09 2.15 -4.23
N LYS A 507 39.62 0.89 -4.34
CA LYS A 507 38.45 0.41 -3.58
C LYS A 507 38.64 0.60 -2.07
N ASN A 508 39.80 0.21 -1.54
CA ASN A 508 40.08 0.33 -0.11
C ASN A 508 40.07 1.78 0.37
N ARG A 509 40.64 2.70 -0.42
CA ARG A 509 40.61 4.15 -0.11
C ARG A 509 39.18 4.70 -0.10
N ILE A 510 38.33 4.32 -1.06
CA ILE A 510 36.91 4.70 -1.09
C ILE A 510 36.19 4.17 0.16
N VAL A 511 36.35 2.88 0.47
CA VAL A 511 35.72 2.26 1.64
C VAL A 511 36.14 2.95 2.93
N GLN A 512 37.43 3.25 3.08
CA GLN A 512 37.96 3.95 4.25
C GLN A 512 37.38 5.37 4.37
N LYS A 513 37.36 6.13 3.28
CA LYS A 513 36.85 7.51 3.27
C LYS A 513 35.36 7.58 3.62
N ILE A 514 34.58 6.60 3.16
CA ILE A 514 33.16 6.50 3.51
C ILE A 514 32.99 6.10 4.98
N LYS A 515 33.80 5.17 5.50
CA LYS A 515 33.76 4.76 6.92
C LYS A 515 34.13 5.90 7.88
N GLU A 516 35.04 6.79 7.47
CA GLU A 516 35.46 7.96 8.23
C GLU A 516 34.42 9.09 8.21
N SER A 517 33.45 9.04 7.29
CA SER A 517 32.39 10.04 7.22
C SER A 517 31.34 9.86 8.33
N SER A 518 30.65 10.93 8.70
CA SER A 518 29.55 10.91 9.69
C SER A 518 28.23 10.37 9.12
N LEU A 519 28.23 9.87 7.88
CA LEU A 519 27.06 9.33 7.19
C LEU A 519 26.59 8.03 7.87
N LYS A 520 25.36 8.02 8.36
CA LYS A 520 24.72 6.79 8.87
C LYS A 520 23.98 6.08 7.74
N TYR A 521 24.20 4.78 7.60
CA TYR A 521 23.63 4.00 6.50
C TYR A 521 23.00 2.69 6.99
N GLN A 522 21.88 2.30 6.39
CA GLN A 522 21.05 1.14 6.80
C GLN A 522 21.11 -0.05 5.84
N TYR A 523 21.76 0.09 4.67
CA TYR A 523 21.82 -0.94 3.63
C TYR A 523 23.26 -1.17 3.15
N ASN A 524 23.48 -2.06 2.18
CA ASN A 524 24.77 -2.17 1.51
C ASN A 524 24.83 -1.22 0.29
N TYR A 525 26.01 -0.69 -0.02
CA TYR A 525 26.25 0.04 -1.27
C TYR A 525 26.82 -0.93 -2.31
N GLN A 526 26.29 -0.87 -3.52
CA GLN A 526 26.92 -1.51 -4.67
C GLN A 526 27.64 -0.45 -5.51
N PHE A 527 28.95 -0.59 -5.64
CA PHE A 527 29.75 0.28 -6.51
C PHE A 527 29.95 -0.36 -7.88
N VAL A 528 29.66 0.39 -8.93
CA VAL A 528 29.93 0.00 -10.32
C VAL A 528 31.02 0.94 -10.84
N ILE A 529 32.21 0.40 -11.10
CA ILE A 529 33.31 1.19 -11.65
C ILE A 529 33.25 1.09 -13.16
N ASN A 530 33.14 2.24 -13.82
CA ASN A 530 33.10 2.35 -15.27
C ASN A 530 34.40 2.99 -15.79
N LEU A 531 35.02 2.30 -16.76
CA LEU A 531 36.22 2.73 -17.47
C LEU A 531 35.87 2.79 -18.96
N ASN A 532 35.77 3.99 -19.52
CA ASN A 532 35.49 4.17 -20.93
C ASN A 532 36.81 4.26 -21.71
N PHE A 533 37.08 3.30 -22.58
CA PHE A 533 38.22 3.33 -23.50
C PHE A 533 37.82 4.09 -24.76
N ASN A 534 38.48 5.21 -25.02
CA ASN A 534 38.52 5.82 -26.34
C ASN A 534 39.89 5.54 -26.91
N ASP A 535 39.99 4.48 -27.72
CA ASP A 535 41.19 4.21 -28.49
C ASP A 535 40.97 4.71 -29.92
N SER A 536 41.96 5.39 -30.48
CA SER A 536 41.92 5.88 -31.86
C SER A 536 43.23 5.47 -32.54
N PHE A 537 43.14 4.55 -33.48
CA PHE A 537 44.27 4.05 -34.26
C PHE A 537 44.31 4.70 -35.65
N LEU A 538 45.51 4.93 -36.16
CA LEU A 538 45.76 5.31 -37.55
C LEU A 538 45.90 4.04 -38.40
N PHE A 539 45.24 4.00 -39.56
CA PHE A 539 45.14 2.83 -40.44
C PHE A 539 46.44 2.49 -41.21
N GLU A 540 47.53 3.24 -41.03
CA GLU A 540 48.76 3.10 -41.82
C GLU A 540 49.68 1.94 -41.39
N GLU A 541 49.44 1.29 -40.24
CA GLU A 541 50.28 0.18 -39.75
C GLU A 541 49.92 -1.20 -40.34
N TYR A 542 49.00 -1.28 -41.31
CA TYR A 542 48.57 -2.54 -41.96
C TYR A 542 48.99 -2.70 -43.44
N LEU A 543 49.87 -1.84 -43.97
CA LEU A 543 50.38 -1.91 -45.35
C LEU A 543 51.89 -2.16 -45.46
N SER A 544 52.46 -2.98 -44.57
CA SER A 544 53.78 -3.59 -44.73
C SER A 544 53.68 -5.08 -44.94
#